data_AF-A0A9D5BA86-F1
#
_entry.id   AF-A0A9D5BA86-F1
#
_cell.length_a   1.000
_cell.length_b   1.000
_cell.length_c   1.000
_cell.angle_alpha   90.00
_cell.angle_beta   90.00
_cell.angle_gamma   90.00
#
_symmetry.space_group_name_H-M   'P 1'
#
loop_
_entity.id
_entity.type
_entity.pdbx_description
1 polymer ?
#
loop_
_entity_poly.entity_id
_entity_poly.type
_entity_poly.pdbx_seq_one_letter_code
_entity_poly.pdbx_strand_id
1 'polypeptide(L)'
;MEFQNGDDVASNLLKAQSHIWNHIFNFMNSMSLKCVVDLGIPDIIHNYGKPMSLSKLISSLPIHPSKKPCIYRLMRIMTHSGFFSQQNITENELEIEYMLTNASRLLLKENPMSVAPFVQAMLDPVLTKPWHQMSTWLKNEDSSAFETTHGRYFWDYAAHDPIFNRLFNESMASDARLVSDLLIDKCKGVFHGLESLVDVAGGTWTMAKALSKSFPQMKCIVFDLPHVVDGLQGSHNLSYVGGDMFQEIPQAHAILLKVPSMEFQNGDDVASNLLKAQSHIWNHIFNFMNSMSLKCVVDLGIPDIIHNYGKPMSLSKLISSLPIHPSKKPCIYRLMRIMTHSGFFSQQNITENELEIEYMLTDASRLLLKENPMSVTPFVHAMLSPIMTNPWHQMSTWLKNEDSSAFETTHGRYFWDYVAHDPIFNRLFNESMASHARLVNDLLIEKCKEVFNGLESVVDVGGGTGTMAKVLAKSFPQLKCTVFDLPHVVDGLHGSDNLNYVGGDMFQEIPQGHAILLKWILHDWNDEECVNILKKCKESLEKKGKDGKVIIIDMVLDNETTDESFETQLFFDMLMMVILTGKERNEKEWVKLILSADFSDYKITSILGSRSMIEIYP
;
A
#
# COMPACT_ATOMS: atom_id res chain seq x y z
N MET A 1 -32.07 -16.51 -3.42
CA MET A 1 -31.26 -16.60 -4.64
C MET A 1 -30.83 -18.04 -4.76
N GLU A 2 -31.25 -18.71 -5.84
CA GLU A 2 -30.70 -20.00 -6.23
C GLU A 2 -29.21 -19.77 -6.54
N PHE A 3 -28.35 -20.45 -5.80
CA PHE A 3 -26.90 -20.34 -5.95
C PHE A 3 -26.48 -20.99 -7.27
N GLN A 4 -25.92 -20.19 -8.18
CA GLN A 4 -25.19 -20.67 -9.34
C GLN A 4 -23.95 -21.47 -8.88
N ASN A 5 -23.51 -22.43 -9.72
CA ASN A 5 -22.41 -23.39 -9.51
C ASN A 5 -21.33 -22.95 -8.49
N GLY A 6 -21.03 -23.80 -7.50
CA GLY A 6 -20.13 -23.49 -6.37
C GLY A 6 -18.73 -22.98 -6.76
N ASP A 7 -18.19 -23.45 -7.89
CA ASP A 7 -16.88 -23.01 -8.40
C ASP A 7 -16.83 -21.52 -8.77
N ASP A 8 -17.94 -20.95 -9.26
CA ASP A 8 -18.02 -19.53 -9.67
C ASP A 8 -18.08 -18.61 -8.44
N VAL A 9 -18.77 -19.04 -7.38
CA VAL A 9 -18.89 -18.29 -6.11
C VAL A 9 -17.54 -18.19 -5.39
N ALA A 10 -16.81 -19.31 -5.28
CA ALA A 10 -15.47 -19.33 -4.68
C ALA A 10 -14.46 -18.47 -5.46
N SER A 11 -14.52 -18.50 -6.79
CA SER A 11 -13.67 -17.68 -7.66
C SER A 11 -13.93 -16.18 -7.47
N ASN A 12 -15.20 -15.77 -7.44
CA ASN A 12 -15.58 -14.37 -7.26
C ASN A 12 -15.20 -13.85 -5.86
N LEU A 13 -15.32 -14.67 -4.83
CA LEU A 13 -14.89 -14.34 -3.46
C LEU A 13 -13.38 -14.06 -3.37
N LEU A 14 -12.56 -14.90 -4.00
CA LEU A 14 -11.11 -14.72 -4.05
C LEU A 14 -10.72 -13.46 -4.81
N LYS A 15 -11.36 -13.18 -5.96
CA LYS A 15 -11.14 -11.94 -6.71
C LYS A 15 -11.51 -10.70 -5.89
N ALA A 16 -12.66 -10.73 -5.21
CA ALA A 16 -13.09 -9.66 -4.31
C ALA A 16 -12.08 -9.45 -3.17
N GLN A 17 -11.51 -10.52 -2.63
CA GLN A 17 -10.48 -10.44 -1.59
C GLN A 17 -9.16 -9.84 -2.11
N SER A 18 -8.66 -10.31 -3.26
CA SER A 18 -7.45 -9.75 -3.88
C SER A 18 -7.61 -8.26 -4.19
N HIS A 19 -8.77 -7.87 -4.70
CA HIS A 19 -9.09 -6.45 -4.93
C HIS A 19 -9.00 -5.65 -3.62
N ILE A 20 -9.55 -6.14 -2.51
CA ILE A 20 -9.46 -5.47 -1.22
C ILE A 20 -8.00 -5.34 -0.77
N TRP A 21 -7.17 -6.39 -0.88
CA TRP A 21 -5.76 -6.31 -0.50
C TRP A 21 -4.96 -5.34 -1.35
N ASN A 22 -5.12 -5.37 -2.67
CA ASN A 22 -4.45 -4.41 -3.55
C ASN A 22 -4.80 -2.97 -3.13
N HIS A 23 -6.06 -2.75 -2.73
CA HIS A 23 -6.47 -1.45 -2.25
C HIS A 23 -5.94 -1.08 -0.84
N ILE A 24 -5.89 -2.04 0.09
CA ILE A 24 -5.26 -1.86 1.41
C ILE A 24 -3.78 -1.51 1.24
N PHE A 25 -3.07 -2.22 0.39
CA PHE A 25 -1.62 -2.10 0.27
C PHE A 25 -1.12 -1.12 -0.78
N ASN A 26 -2.03 -0.46 -1.52
CA ASN A 26 -1.68 0.59 -2.48
C ASN A 26 -0.71 1.67 -1.95
N PHE A 27 -0.79 2.03 -0.66
CA PHE A 27 0.16 2.97 -0.06
C PHE A 27 1.63 2.51 -0.14
N MET A 28 1.89 1.20 -0.22
CA MET A 28 3.23 0.64 -0.37
C MET A 28 3.88 1.07 -1.69
N ASN A 29 3.11 1.26 -2.77
CA ASN A 29 3.61 1.80 -4.03
C ASN A 29 4.15 3.23 -3.84
N SER A 30 3.41 4.07 -3.12
CA SER A 30 3.84 5.42 -2.76
C SER A 30 5.13 5.40 -1.93
N MET A 31 5.17 4.58 -0.88
CA MET A 31 6.32 4.51 0.03
C MET A 31 7.57 3.90 -0.62
N SER A 32 7.38 2.94 -1.53
CA SER A 32 8.47 2.37 -2.33
C SER A 32 9.08 3.41 -3.26
N LEU A 33 8.25 4.22 -3.93
CA LEU A 33 8.72 5.34 -4.76
C LEU A 33 9.50 6.37 -3.92
N LYS A 34 8.99 6.74 -2.74
CA LYS A 34 9.72 7.61 -1.81
C LYS A 34 11.09 7.03 -1.45
N CYS A 35 11.14 5.74 -1.10
CA CYS A 35 12.38 5.07 -0.73
C CYS A 35 13.41 5.07 -1.88
N VAL A 36 12.97 4.82 -3.12
CA VAL A 36 13.83 4.88 -4.32
C VAL A 36 14.43 6.26 -4.52
N VAL A 37 13.63 7.31 -4.36
CA VAL A 37 14.09 8.71 -4.49
C VAL A 37 15.06 9.05 -3.36
N ASP A 38 14.74 8.70 -2.12
CA ASP A 38 15.59 8.98 -0.95
C ASP A 38 16.96 8.26 -1.00
N LEU A 39 17.01 7.08 -1.63
CA LEU A 39 18.26 6.35 -1.87
C LEU A 39 19.05 6.86 -3.07
N GLY A 40 18.47 7.70 -3.93
CA GLY A 40 19.12 8.18 -5.15
C GLY A 40 19.31 7.09 -6.21
N ILE A 41 18.49 6.04 -6.21
CA ILE A 41 18.59 4.93 -7.18
C ILE A 41 18.51 5.45 -8.63
N PRO A 42 17.60 6.36 -9.01
CA PRO A 42 17.56 6.90 -10.37
C PRO A 42 18.87 7.58 -10.76
N ASP A 43 19.45 8.38 -9.88
CA ASP A 43 20.72 9.09 -10.12
C ASP A 43 21.88 8.10 -10.28
N ILE A 44 21.95 7.05 -9.45
CA ILE A 44 22.99 6.02 -9.52
C ILE A 44 22.95 5.29 -10.87
N ILE A 45 21.77 4.86 -11.32
CA ILE A 45 21.60 4.19 -12.62
C ILE A 45 21.93 5.16 -13.75
N HIS A 46 21.49 6.42 -13.66
CA HIS A 46 21.79 7.44 -14.67
C HIS A 46 23.30 7.67 -14.84
N ASN A 47 24.01 7.88 -13.73
CA ASN A 47 25.43 8.23 -13.71
C ASN A 47 26.33 7.09 -14.21
N TYR A 48 25.84 5.85 -14.18
CA TYR A 48 26.55 4.71 -14.76
C TYR A 48 26.53 4.70 -16.30
N GLY A 49 25.55 5.38 -16.91
CA GLY A 49 25.49 5.63 -18.36
C GLY A 49 25.08 4.45 -19.25
N LYS A 50 24.75 3.29 -18.67
CA LYS A 50 24.31 2.07 -19.38
C LYS A 50 23.43 1.20 -18.46
N PRO A 51 22.80 0.12 -18.96
CA PRO A 51 22.07 -0.82 -18.11
C PRO A 51 22.94 -1.29 -16.93
N MET A 52 22.38 -1.28 -15.73
CA MET A 52 23.11 -1.55 -14.48
C MET A 52 22.64 -2.85 -13.85
N SER A 53 23.56 -3.79 -13.62
CA SER A 53 23.25 -5.04 -12.90
C SER A 53 22.86 -4.77 -11.44
N LEU A 54 22.01 -5.62 -10.88
CA LEU A 54 21.62 -5.55 -9.45
C LEU A 54 22.84 -5.51 -8.52
N SER A 55 23.86 -6.34 -8.81
CA SER A 55 25.10 -6.43 -8.03
C SER A 55 25.83 -5.08 -7.95
N LYS A 56 25.94 -4.35 -9.07
CA LYS A 56 26.56 -3.03 -9.16
C LYS A 56 25.73 -1.93 -8.50
N LEU A 57 24.40 -2.01 -8.64
CA LEU A 57 23.48 -1.09 -7.97
C LEU A 57 23.65 -1.19 -6.45
N ILE A 58 23.62 -2.41 -5.92
CA ILE A 58 23.80 -2.69 -4.50
C ILE A 58 25.14 -2.15 -3.99
N SER A 59 26.24 -2.35 -4.72
CA SER A 59 27.56 -1.85 -4.30
C SER A 59 27.69 -0.32 -4.32
N SER A 60 26.80 0.37 -5.06
CA SER A 60 26.81 1.83 -5.20
C SER A 60 25.86 2.52 -4.20
N LEU A 61 25.02 1.76 -3.51
CA LEU A 61 24.03 2.28 -2.58
C LEU A 61 24.62 2.47 -1.18
N PRO A 62 24.29 3.56 -0.48
CA PRO A 62 24.74 3.81 0.88
C PRO A 62 23.89 3.03 1.88
N ILE A 63 23.86 1.69 1.78
CA ILE A 63 23.02 0.79 2.60
C ILE A 63 23.86 -0.12 3.48
N HIS A 64 23.27 -0.60 4.57
CA HIS A 64 23.92 -1.55 5.46
C HIS A 64 24.13 -2.91 4.76
N PRO A 65 25.28 -3.61 4.93
CA PRO A 65 25.57 -4.85 4.21
C PRO A 65 24.56 -5.98 4.39
N SER A 66 23.87 -6.05 5.54
CA SER A 66 22.81 -7.05 5.76
C SER A 66 21.54 -6.79 4.94
N LYS A 67 21.37 -5.57 4.40
CA LYS A 67 20.16 -5.14 3.67
C LYS A 67 20.27 -5.29 2.16
N LYS A 68 21.38 -5.83 1.65
CA LYS A 68 21.59 -6.08 0.21
C LYS A 68 20.44 -6.88 -0.44
N PRO A 69 19.89 -7.95 0.18
CA PRO A 69 18.79 -8.70 -0.42
C PRO A 69 17.49 -7.88 -0.58
N CYS A 70 17.26 -6.88 0.27
CA CYS A 70 16.07 -6.03 0.23
C CYS A 70 15.98 -5.18 -1.05
N ILE A 71 17.13 -4.83 -1.66
CA ILE A 71 17.16 -4.01 -2.87
C ILE A 71 16.53 -4.73 -4.06
N TYR A 72 16.70 -6.05 -4.16
CA TYR A 72 16.04 -6.83 -5.21
C TYR A 72 14.52 -6.69 -5.14
N ARG A 73 13.96 -6.80 -3.94
CA ARG A 73 12.51 -6.75 -3.69
C ARG A 73 11.95 -5.34 -3.98
N LEU A 74 12.66 -4.31 -3.53
CA LEU A 74 12.34 -2.91 -3.87
C LEU A 74 12.41 -2.67 -5.38
N MET A 75 13.45 -3.14 -6.07
CA MET A 75 13.55 -2.98 -7.52
C MET A 75 12.48 -3.78 -8.27
N ARG A 76 12.09 -4.95 -7.76
CA ARG A 76 11.03 -5.78 -8.35
C ARG A 76 9.69 -5.07 -8.36
N ILE A 77 9.24 -4.53 -7.23
CA ILE A 77 7.97 -3.78 -7.18
C ILE A 77 8.05 -2.50 -8.04
N MET A 78 9.18 -1.80 -8.04
CA MET A 78 9.35 -0.57 -8.83
C MET A 78 9.46 -0.83 -10.34
N THR A 79 9.90 -2.02 -10.74
CA THR A 79 9.90 -2.49 -12.13
C THR A 79 8.48 -2.87 -12.55
N HIS A 80 7.75 -3.58 -11.69
CA HIS A 80 6.33 -3.88 -11.89
C HIS A 80 5.50 -2.59 -12.05
N SER A 81 5.78 -1.58 -11.22
CA SER A 81 5.19 -0.24 -11.30
C SER A 81 5.66 0.60 -12.50
N GLY A 82 6.57 0.11 -13.35
CA GLY A 82 7.01 0.79 -14.57
C GLY A 82 8.01 1.95 -14.40
N PHE A 83 8.63 2.09 -13.23
CA PHE A 83 9.67 3.11 -13.01
C PHE A 83 11.03 2.67 -13.56
N PHE A 84 11.28 1.37 -13.62
CA PHE A 84 12.49 0.81 -14.20
C PHE A 84 12.10 -0.25 -15.22
N SER A 85 12.87 -0.35 -16.30
CA SER A 85 12.78 -1.48 -17.21
C SER A 85 13.92 -2.44 -16.93
N GLN A 86 13.66 -3.74 -17.10
CA GLN A 86 14.63 -4.79 -16.89
C GLN A 86 14.97 -5.50 -18.20
N GLN A 87 16.22 -5.95 -18.33
CA GLN A 87 16.67 -6.84 -19.41
C GLN A 87 17.55 -7.96 -18.85
N ASN A 88 17.47 -9.15 -19.46
CA ASN A 88 18.32 -10.29 -19.10
C ASN A 88 19.66 -10.20 -19.82
N ILE A 89 20.77 -10.43 -19.10
CA ILE A 89 22.12 -10.37 -19.69
C ILE A 89 22.38 -11.54 -20.65
N THR A 90 21.88 -12.75 -20.34
CA THR A 90 21.92 -13.93 -21.22
C THR A 90 20.68 -14.81 -21.01
N GLU A 91 20.37 -15.70 -21.96
CA GLU A 91 19.22 -16.63 -21.87
C GLU A 91 19.31 -17.63 -20.69
N ASN A 92 20.49 -17.79 -20.07
CA ASN A 92 20.77 -18.82 -19.06
C ASN A 92 21.21 -18.29 -17.68
N GLU A 93 21.31 -16.98 -17.45
CA GLU A 93 21.65 -16.41 -16.14
C GLU A 93 20.54 -15.51 -15.56
N LEU A 94 20.37 -15.59 -14.24
CA LEU A 94 19.46 -14.79 -13.39
C LEU A 94 19.92 -13.34 -13.18
N GLU A 95 20.97 -12.87 -13.88
CA GLU A 95 21.49 -11.53 -13.66
C GLU A 95 20.70 -10.51 -14.49
N ILE A 96 19.92 -9.70 -13.79
CA ILE A 96 19.01 -8.68 -14.34
C ILE A 96 19.74 -7.32 -14.37
N GLU A 97 19.64 -6.61 -15.48
CA GLU A 97 20.06 -5.20 -15.59
C GLU A 97 18.86 -4.26 -15.61
N TYR A 98 19.00 -3.13 -14.89
CA TYR A 98 17.99 -2.09 -14.78
C TYR A 98 18.34 -0.87 -15.63
N MET A 99 17.29 -0.26 -16.19
CA MET A 99 17.35 0.99 -16.95
C MET A 99 16.25 1.95 -16.50
N LEU A 100 16.47 3.24 -16.73
CA LEU A 100 15.49 4.28 -16.46
C LEU A 100 14.40 4.31 -17.54
N THR A 101 13.14 4.41 -17.10
CA THR A 101 12.00 4.78 -17.94
C THR A 101 11.85 6.30 -17.99
N ASN A 102 10.86 6.80 -18.75
CA ASN A 102 10.57 8.23 -18.77
C ASN A 102 10.15 8.76 -17.39
N ALA A 103 9.45 7.94 -16.60
CA ALA A 103 9.05 8.30 -15.24
C ALA A 103 10.27 8.45 -14.32
N SER A 104 11.19 7.47 -14.27
CA SER A 104 12.37 7.60 -13.40
C SER A 104 13.38 8.63 -13.87
N ARG A 105 13.41 9.00 -15.15
CA ARG A 105 14.19 10.17 -15.63
C ARG A 105 13.69 11.50 -15.06
N LEU A 106 12.41 11.62 -14.74
CA LEU A 106 11.87 12.79 -14.04
C LEU A 106 12.18 12.79 -12.54
N LEU A 107 12.85 11.76 -12.02
CA LEU A 107 13.28 11.71 -10.62
C LEU A 107 14.76 12.07 -10.44
N LEU A 108 15.50 12.33 -11.52
CA LEU A 108 16.91 12.69 -11.47
C LEU A 108 17.10 14.08 -10.85
N LYS A 109 18.07 14.25 -9.95
CA LYS A 109 18.29 15.53 -9.26
C LYS A 109 18.76 16.64 -10.19
N GLU A 110 19.64 16.31 -11.13
CA GLU A 110 20.19 17.25 -12.10
C GLU A 110 19.23 17.54 -13.27
N ASN A 111 18.09 16.85 -13.34
CA ASN A 111 17.07 17.15 -14.35
C ASN A 111 16.37 18.48 -13.97
N PRO A 112 16.39 19.51 -14.83
CA PRO A 112 15.67 20.76 -14.57
C PRO A 112 14.16 20.56 -14.30
N MET A 113 13.59 19.50 -14.87
CA MET A 113 12.19 19.10 -14.76
C MET A 113 11.96 18.02 -13.70
N SER A 114 12.91 17.84 -12.78
CA SER A 114 12.79 16.84 -11.72
C SER A 114 11.55 17.10 -10.86
N VAL A 115 10.76 16.05 -10.66
CA VAL A 115 9.63 16.02 -9.73
C VAL A 115 9.97 15.28 -8.42
N ALA A 116 11.24 14.94 -8.20
CA ALA A 116 11.69 14.30 -6.96
C ALA A 116 11.34 15.11 -5.69
N PRO A 117 11.50 16.45 -5.65
CA PRO A 117 11.05 17.23 -4.49
C PRO A 117 9.54 17.13 -4.26
N PHE A 118 8.75 17.03 -5.34
CA PHE A 118 7.31 16.82 -5.26
C PHE A 118 6.95 15.48 -4.62
N VAL A 119 7.61 14.40 -5.05
CA VAL A 119 7.48 13.06 -4.42
C VAL A 119 7.79 13.13 -2.92
N GLN A 120 8.92 13.75 -2.56
CA GLN A 120 9.36 13.81 -1.16
C GLN A 120 8.39 14.60 -0.28
N ALA A 121 7.90 15.75 -0.74
CA ALA A 121 6.95 16.55 0.01
C ALA A 121 5.59 15.86 0.16
N MET A 122 5.00 15.36 -0.94
CA MET A 122 3.67 14.75 -0.92
C MET A 122 3.60 13.47 -0.09
N LEU A 123 4.74 12.80 0.11
CA LEU A 123 4.87 11.58 0.91
C LEU A 123 5.54 11.83 2.27
N ASP A 124 5.71 13.09 2.65
CA ASP A 124 6.16 13.47 3.97
C ASP A 124 5.05 13.21 5.02
N PRO A 125 5.38 12.70 6.22
CA PRO A 125 4.40 12.47 7.29
C PRO A 125 3.52 13.66 7.64
N VAL A 126 3.97 14.91 7.44
CA VAL A 126 3.14 16.11 7.65
C VAL A 126 1.91 16.10 6.74
N LEU A 127 2.05 15.62 5.49
CA LEU A 127 0.96 15.55 4.51
C LEU A 127 0.23 14.19 4.48
N THR A 128 0.88 13.09 4.83
CA THR A 128 0.22 11.76 4.82
C THR A 128 -0.59 11.48 6.08
N LYS A 129 -0.14 11.90 7.27
CA LYS A 129 -0.86 11.67 8.54
C LYS A 129 -2.32 12.16 8.55
N PRO A 130 -2.66 13.33 7.99
CA PRO A 130 -4.04 13.79 7.86
C PRO A 130 -5.02 12.79 7.26
N TRP A 131 -4.56 11.92 6.36
CA TRP A 131 -5.42 10.95 5.70
C TRP A 131 -5.90 9.83 6.63
N HIS A 132 -5.13 9.50 7.67
CA HIS A 132 -5.58 8.58 8.71
C HIS A 132 -6.75 9.15 9.54
N GLN A 133 -6.90 10.48 9.57
CA GLN A 133 -7.92 11.21 10.32
C GLN A 133 -9.16 11.57 9.50
N MET A 134 -9.30 11.12 8.25
CA MET A 134 -10.44 11.49 7.41
C MET A 134 -11.80 11.20 8.06
N SER A 135 -11.97 10.04 8.68
CA SER A 135 -13.23 9.67 9.33
C SER A 135 -13.51 10.49 10.60
N THR A 136 -12.47 10.83 11.36
CA THR A 136 -12.55 11.77 12.51
C THR A 136 -12.91 13.17 12.05
N TRP A 137 -12.25 13.67 11.03
CA TRP A 137 -12.48 14.99 10.44
C TRP A 137 -13.90 15.14 9.88
N LEU A 138 -14.42 14.11 9.22
CA LEU A 138 -15.80 14.12 8.73
C LEU A 138 -16.83 14.21 9.88
N LYS A 139 -16.44 13.87 11.11
CA LYS A 139 -17.28 13.89 12.32
C LYS A 139 -17.16 15.18 13.14
N ASN A 140 -16.13 16.00 12.93
CA ASN A 140 -15.84 17.18 13.76
C ASN A 140 -16.04 18.52 13.02
N GLU A 141 -15.77 19.63 13.71
CA GLU A 141 -15.99 20.99 13.21
C GLU A 141 -14.79 21.56 12.43
N ASP A 142 -13.61 20.93 12.54
CA ASP A 142 -12.36 21.44 11.95
C ASP A 142 -12.50 21.63 10.44
N SER A 143 -11.84 22.64 9.88
CA SER A 143 -11.96 22.99 8.46
C SER A 143 -11.44 21.87 7.55
N SER A 144 -10.39 21.17 7.97
CA SER A 144 -9.67 20.16 7.17
C SER A 144 -9.14 19.01 8.04
N ALA A 145 -8.89 17.85 7.43
CA ALA A 145 -8.23 16.74 8.12
C ALA A 145 -6.81 17.08 8.58
N PHE A 146 -6.16 18.05 7.91
CA PHE A 146 -4.88 18.59 8.32
C PHE A 146 -4.98 19.28 9.68
N GLU A 147 -5.99 20.13 9.86
CA GLU A 147 -6.26 20.81 11.13
C GLU A 147 -6.62 19.81 12.23
N THR A 148 -7.44 18.79 11.94
CA THR A 148 -7.73 17.71 12.89
C THR A 148 -6.48 16.96 13.36
N THR A 149 -5.45 16.88 12.53
CA THR A 149 -4.21 16.15 12.85
C THR A 149 -3.20 17.01 13.57
N HIS A 150 -3.04 18.26 13.15
CA HIS A 150 -1.96 19.14 13.61
C HIS A 150 -2.44 20.27 14.53
N GLY A 151 -3.75 20.38 14.78
CA GLY A 151 -4.36 21.42 15.62
C GLY A 151 -4.26 22.83 15.06
N ARG A 152 -3.93 22.98 13.76
CA ARG A 152 -3.68 24.24 13.10
C ARG A 152 -3.99 24.15 11.61
N TYR A 153 -4.45 25.24 11.03
CA TYR A 153 -4.65 25.37 9.59
C TYR A 153 -3.32 25.22 8.80
N PHE A 154 -3.41 24.70 7.58
CA PHE A 154 -2.25 24.28 6.78
C PHE A 154 -1.20 25.39 6.58
N TRP A 155 -1.63 26.56 6.12
CA TRP A 155 -0.72 27.67 5.82
C TRP A 155 -0.09 28.25 7.09
N ASP A 156 -0.82 28.24 8.20
CA ASP A 156 -0.28 28.65 9.49
C ASP A 156 0.77 27.66 9.99
N TYR A 157 0.58 26.35 9.76
CA TYR A 157 1.58 25.32 10.10
C TYR A 157 2.86 25.54 9.30
N ALA A 158 2.74 25.72 7.98
CA ALA A 158 3.88 25.99 7.11
C ALA A 158 4.65 27.24 7.56
N ALA A 159 3.95 28.33 7.93
CA ALA A 159 4.61 29.53 8.43
C ALA A 159 5.43 29.32 9.73
N HIS A 160 5.09 28.31 10.55
CA HIS A 160 5.77 28.03 11.83
C HIS A 160 6.80 26.89 11.74
N ASP A 161 6.84 26.15 10.63
CA ASP A 161 7.80 25.08 10.37
C ASP A 161 8.65 25.41 9.13
N PRO A 162 9.82 26.08 9.31
CA PRO A 162 10.65 26.51 8.19
C PRO A 162 11.18 25.35 7.33
N ILE A 163 11.30 24.14 7.90
CA ILE A 163 11.77 22.95 7.19
C ILE A 163 10.67 22.48 6.26
N PHE A 164 9.47 22.28 6.78
CA PHE A 164 8.32 21.90 5.97
C PHE A 164 7.97 22.97 4.93
N ASN A 165 8.01 24.25 5.30
CA ASN A 165 7.77 25.35 4.37
C ASN A 165 8.73 25.31 3.18
N ARG A 166 10.02 25.09 3.42
CA ARG A 166 11.02 24.98 2.35
C ARG A 166 10.73 23.77 1.45
N LEU A 167 10.48 22.62 2.04
CA LEU A 167 10.17 21.38 1.33
C LEU A 167 8.93 21.54 0.44
N PHE A 168 7.85 22.12 0.99
CA PHE A 168 6.61 22.34 0.25
C PHE A 168 6.80 23.34 -0.89
N ASN A 169 7.48 24.45 -0.65
CA ASN A 169 7.76 25.44 -1.70
C ASN A 169 8.64 24.88 -2.82
N GLU A 170 9.68 24.11 -2.48
CA GLU A 170 10.53 23.44 -3.47
C GLU A 170 9.73 22.42 -4.31
N SER A 171 8.82 21.69 -3.66
CA SER A 171 7.87 20.78 -4.31
C SER A 171 6.97 21.51 -5.31
N MET A 172 6.31 22.59 -4.90
CA MET A 172 5.46 23.40 -5.81
C MET A 172 6.27 24.00 -6.97
N ALA A 173 7.51 24.44 -6.70
CA ALA A 173 8.42 24.92 -7.73
C ALA A 173 8.78 23.83 -8.73
N SER A 174 9.01 22.60 -8.25
CA SER A 174 9.39 21.46 -9.09
C SER A 174 8.30 21.08 -10.09
N ASP A 175 7.04 21.07 -9.64
CA ASP A 175 5.90 20.81 -10.51
C ASP A 175 5.67 21.96 -11.51
N ALA A 176 5.78 23.21 -11.02
CA ALA A 176 5.59 24.40 -11.84
C ALA A 176 6.61 24.52 -13.00
N ARG A 177 7.84 24.00 -12.86
CA ARG A 177 8.86 24.01 -13.93
C ARG A 177 8.36 23.22 -15.14
N LEU A 178 7.75 22.06 -14.88
CA LEU A 178 7.22 21.20 -15.93
C LEU A 178 6.12 21.90 -16.73
N VAL A 179 5.17 22.49 -16.00
CA VAL A 179 4.03 23.20 -16.59
C VAL A 179 4.47 24.47 -17.30
N SER A 180 5.44 25.22 -16.76
CA SER A 180 5.88 26.50 -17.36
C SER A 180 6.52 26.32 -18.72
N ASP A 181 7.36 25.30 -18.91
CA ASP A 181 8.01 25.07 -20.21
C ASP A 181 6.98 24.67 -21.27
N LEU A 182 6.01 23.82 -20.90
CA LEU A 182 4.92 23.43 -21.80
C LEU A 182 4.05 24.64 -22.19
N LEU A 183 3.70 25.48 -21.21
CA LEU A 183 2.86 26.65 -21.41
C LEU A 183 3.57 27.70 -22.28
N ILE A 184 4.88 27.87 -22.14
CA ILE A 184 5.67 28.75 -23.02
C ILE A 184 5.79 28.19 -24.44
N ASP A 185 5.98 26.88 -24.60
CA ASP A 185 6.09 26.24 -25.91
C ASP A 185 4.75 26.23 -26.67
N LYS A 186 3.69 25.76 -26.01
CA LYS A 186 2.39 25.50 -26.66
C LYS A 186 1.40 26.66 -26.57
N CYS A 187 1.50 27.51 -25.54
CA CYS A 187 0.49 28.53 -25.24
C CYS A 187 1.04 29.96 -25.27
N LYS A 188 2.19 30.19 -25.92
CA LYS A 188 2.85 31.52 -25.98
C LYS A 188 1.93 32.66 -26.38
N GLY A 189 1.00 32.40 -27.31
CA GLY A 189 0.07 33.39 -27.84
C GLY A 189 -0.84 34.04 -26.79
N VAL A 190 -1.11 33.35 -25.67
CA VAL A 190 -1.95 33.86 -24.57
C VAL A 190 -1.33 35.10 -23.91
N PHE A 191 0.00 35.21 -23.93
CA PHE A 191 0.73 36.28 -23.25
C PHE A 191 1.10 37.44 -24.17
N HIS A 192 0.81 37.35 -25.47
CA HIS A 192 1.12 38.43 -26.40
C HIS A 192 0.26 39.67 -26.14
N GLY A 193 0.91 40.83 -26.09
CA GLY A 193 0.24 42.12 -25.86
C GLY A 193 -0.01 42.46 -24.40
N LEU A 194 0.34 41.59 -23.45
CA LEU A 194 0.28 41.90 -22.02
C LEU A 194 1.47 42.76 -21.59
N GLU A 195 1.21 43.90 -20.97
CA GLU A 195 2.29 44.72 -20.39
C GLU A 195 2.58 44.33 -18.93
N SER A 196 1.63 43.70 -18.24
CA SER A 196 1.81 43.22 -16.88
C SER A 196 0.98 41.97 -16.56
N LEU A 197 1.51 41.11 -15.69
CA LEU A 197 0.90 39.87 -15.24
C LEU A 197 1.11 39.69 -13.73
N VAL A 198 0.08 39.31 -12.99
CA VAL A 198 0.21 38.81 -11.61
C VAL A 198 0.05 37.29 -11.58
N ASP A 199 1.08 36.58 -11.11
CA ASP A 199 1.03 35.15 -10.76
C ASP A 199 0.60 35.02 -9.30
N VAL A 200 -0.69 34.77 -9.08
CA VAL A 200 -1.30 34.65 -7.76
C VAL A 200 -1.09 33.24 -7.22
N ALA A 201 -0.69 33.13 -5.94
CA ALA A 201 -0.13 31.91 -5.38
C ALA A 201 1.05 31.41 -6.23
N GLY A 202 1.91 32.36 -6.64
CA GLY A 202 3.05 32.13 -7.53
C GLY A 202 4.15 31.26 -6.91
N GLY A 203 4.09 31.05 -5.59
CA GLY A 203 5.07 30.31 -4.81
C GLY A 203 6.45 30.96 -4.94
N THR A 204 7.48 30.12 -5.04
CA THR A 204 8.84 30.55 -5.34
C THR A 204 9.03 30.79 -6.85
N TRP A 205 8.27 31.73 -7.43
CA TRP A 205 8.45 32.41 -8.74
C TRP A 205 8.57 31.59 -10.02
N THR A 206 8.47 30.27 -9.99
CA THR A 206 8.92 29.43 -11.12
C THR A 206 8.25 29.81 -12.44
N MET A 207 6.92 29.95 -12.42
CA MET A 207 6.12 30.34 -13.57
C MET A 207 6.39 31.81 -13.98
N ALA A 208 6.23 32.75 -13.06
CA ALA A 208 6.48 34.17 -13.32
C ALA A 208 7.90 34.45 -13.86
N LYS A 209 8.92 33.72 -13.37
CA LYS A 209 10.31 33.84 -13.84
C LYS A 209 10.45 33.31 -15.26
N ALA A 210 9.86 32.17 -15.59
CA ALA A 210 9.87 31.62 -16.94
C ALA A 210 9.18 32.59 -17.92
N LEU A 211 8.04 33.16 -17.54
CA LEU A 211 7.32 34.18 -18.32
C LEU A 211 8.13 35.47 -18.46
N SER A 212 8.72 35.99 -17.38
CA SER A 212 9.53 37.21 -17.43
C SER A 212 10.75 37.09 -18.36
N LYS A 213 11.32 35.88 -18.50
CA LYS A 213 12.41 35.60 -19.44
C LYS A 213 11.90 35.53 -20.88
N SER A 214 10.76 34.87 -21.10
CA SER A 214 10.17 34.71 -22.43
C SER A 214 9.53 35.99 -22.99
N PHE A 215 9.13 36.90 -22.10
CA PHE A 215 8.50 38.18 -22.42
C PHE A 215 9.19 39.32 -21.65
N PRO A 216 10.39 39.76 -22.08
CA PRO A 216 11.17 40.76 -21.34
C PRO A 216 10.45 42.10 -21.11
N GLN A 217 9.50 42.43 -21.99
CA GLN A 217 8.72 43.67 -21.92
C GLN A 217 7.53 43.60 -20.93
N MET A 218 7.14 42.39 -20.49
CA MET A 218 6.03 42.19 -19.58
C MET A 218 6.52 42.26 -18.13
N LYS A 219 5.89 43.12 -17.32
CA LYS A 219 6.13 43.17 -15.87
C LYS A 219 5.41 42.02 -15.18
N CYS A 220 6.16 41.13 -14.56
CA CYS A 220 5.62 40.00 -13.80
C CYS A 220 5.63 40.31 -12.30
N ILE A 221 4.53 40.03 -11.62
CA ILE A 221 4.40 40.14 -10.16
C ILE A 221 4.10 38.74 -9.62
N VAL A 222 4.95 38.24 -8.72
CA VAL A 222 4.62 37.06 -7.89
C VAL A 222 3.89 37.57 -6.66
N PHE A 223 2.65 37.13 -6.47
CA PHE A 223 1.84 37.50 -5.32
C PHE A 223 1.51 36.26 -4.48
N ASP A 224 1.99 36.23 -3.25
CA ASP A 224 1.82 35.10 -2.33
C ASP A 224 1.86 35.56 -0.86
N LEU A 225 1.66 34.62 0.07
CA LEU A 225 1.72 34.91 1.51
C LEU A 225 3.09 35.49 1.89
N PRO A 226 3.17 36.43 2.85
CA PRO A 226 4.42 37.10 3.19
C PRO A 226 5.59 36.15 3.49
N HIS A 227 5.34 35.04 4.19
CA HIS A 227 6.37 34.05 4.53
C HIS A 227 6.89 33.22 3.34
N VAL A 228 6.17 33.22 2.21
CA VAL A 228 6.56 32.51 0.98
C VAL A 228 7.52 33.36 0.15
N VAL A 229 7.24 34.67 0.06
CA VAL A 229 8.02 35.61 -0.74
C VAL A 229 9.11 36.36 0.02
N ASP A 230 9.21 36.15 1.33
CA ASP A 230 10.22 36.79 2.17
C ASP A 230 11.65 36.45 1.70
N GLY A 231 12.52 37.46 1.69
CA GLY A 231 13.91 37.33 1.26
C GLY A 231 14.14 37.13 -0.25
N LEU A 232 13.09 37.12 -1.08
CA LEU A 232 13.22 36.92 -2.53
C LEU A 232 13.59 38.21 -3.26
N GLN A 233 14.55 38.11 -4.18
CA GLN A 233 15.01 39.24 -4.98
C GLN A 233 14.46 39.21 -6.39
N GLY A 234 13.84 40.32 -6.78
CA GLY A 234 13.32 40.59 -8.12
C GLY A 234 14.38 40.73 -9.19
N SER A 235 13.90 40.90 -10.43
CA SER A 235 14.69 41.36 -11.56
C SER A 235 14.08 42.67 -12.11
N HIS A 236 14.65 43.21 -13.18
CA HIS A 236 14.12 44.44 -13.81
C HIS A 236 12.64 44.35 -14.23
N ASN A 237 12.13 43.15 -14.51
CA ASN A 237 10.74 42.91 -14.94
C ASN A 237 10.02 41.83 -14.12
N LEU A 238 10.55 41.47 -12.94
CA LEU A 238 9.95 40.51 -12.01
C LEU A 238 10.00 41.09 -10.59
N SER A 239 8.85 41.18 -9.92
CA SER A 239 8.74 41.66 -8.54
C SER A 239 7.94 40.70 -7.67
N TYR A 240 8.10 40.84 -6.35
CA TYR A 240 7.47 40.00 -5.34
C TYR A 240 6.64 40.87 -4.42
N VAL A 241 5.41 40.45 -4.16
CA VAL A 241 4.48 41.16 -3.29
C VAL A 241 3.89 40.15 -2.30
N GLY A 242 4.11 40.41 -1.01
CA GLY A 242 3.53 39.61 0.07
C GLY A 242 2.15 40.13 0.42
N GLY A 243 1.15 39.26 0.46
CA GLY A 243 -0.21 39.63 0.86
C GLY A 243 -1.17 38.45 0.90
N ASP A 244 -2.43 38.74 1.18
CA ASP A 244 -3.51 37.75 1.21
C ASP A 244 -4.44 37.98 0.00
N MET A 245 -4.53 36.99 -0.89
CA MET A 245 -5.38 37.05 -2.10
C MET A 245 -6.88 37.16 -1.82
N PHE A 246 -7.31 36.84 -0.61
CA PHE A 246 -8.69 37.05 -0.18
C PHE A 246 -8.96 38.50 0.24
N GLN A 247 -7.91 39.31 0.46
CA GLN A 247 -8.00 40.73 0.79
C GLN A 247 -7.77 41.61 -0.44
N GLU A 248 -6.69 41.36 -1.17
CA GLU A 248 -6.33 42.12 -2.36
C GLU A 248 -5.49 41.30 -3.34
N ILE A 249 -5.56 41.66 -4.63
CA ILE A 249 -4.66 41.16 -5.66
C ILE A 249 -4.06 42.39 -6.38
N PRO A 250 -2.73 42.48 -6.57
CA PRO A 250 -2.13 43.61 -7.28
C PRO A 250 -2.70 43.79 -8.69
N GLN A 251 -2.80 45.05 -9.14
CA GLN A 251 -3.33 45.35 -10.47
C GLN A 251 -2.33 44.98 -11.58
N ALA A 252 -2.82 44.30 -12.62
CA ALA A 252 -2.08 44.01 -13.85
C ALA A 252 -3.03 43.84 -15.03
N HIS A 253 -2.49 43.80 -16.25
CA HIS A 253 -3.27 43.52 -17.47
C HIS A 253 -3.87 42.11 -17.46
N ALA A 254 -3.23 41.16 -16.79
CA ALA A 254 -3.75 39.82 -16.61
C ALA A 254 -3.42 39.27 -15.22
N ILE A 255 -4.29 38.38 -14.74
CA ILE A 255 -4.11 37.60 -13.51
C ILE A 255 -3.98 36.14 -13.93
N LEU A 256 -2.88 35.52 -13.56
CA LEU A 256 -2.63 34.10 -13.76
C LEU A 256 -3.03 33.33 -12.49
N LEU A 257 -4.01 32.45 -12.65
CA LEU A 257 -4.41 31.47 -11.66
C LEU A 257 -4.17 30.07 -12.25
N LYS A 258 -3.30 29.30 -11.60
CA LYS A 258 -3.00 27.93 -12.01
C LYS A 258 -4.16 27.03 -11.56
N VAL A 259 -4.98 26.57 -12.52
CA VAL A 259 -6.02 25.57 -12.27
C VAL A 259 -5.60 24.27 -12.94
N PRO A 260 -5.52 23.14 -12.22
CA PRO A 260 -5.17 21.87 -12.83
C PRO A 260 -6.31 21.42 -13.77
N SER A 261 -6.04 21.36 -15.07
CA SER A 261 -6.86 20.62 -16.04
C SER A 261 -5.97 19.68 -16.84
N MET A 262 -6.19 18.37 -16.70
CA MET A 262 -5.50 17.34 -17.48
C MET A 262 -6.41 16.89 -18.63
N GLU A 263 -6.55 17.71 -19.68
CA GLU A 263 -7.11 17.27 -20.95
C GLU A 263 -6.28 17.85 -22.09
N PHE A 264 -5.43 17.02 -22.69
CA PHE A 264 -4.77 17.34 -23.96
C PHE A 264 -4.84 16.13 -24.90
N GLN A 265 -5.17 16.38 -26.16
CA GLN A 265 -5.35 15.35 -27.18
C GLN A 265 -4.04 14.61 -27.50
N ASN A 266 -4.18 13.32 -27.80
CA ASN A 266 -3.10 12.42 -28.22
C ASN A 266 -2.31 12.99 -29.41
N GLY A 267 -1.09 13.44 -29.15
CA GLY A 267 -0.06 13.67 -30.16
C GLY A 267 1.24 12.96 -29.76
N ASP A 268 1.99 12.46 -30.74
CA ASP A 268 3.28 11.77 -30.59
C ASP A 268 4.46 12.75 -30.48
N ASP A 269 4.35 13.77 -29.63
CA ASP A 269 5.43 14.73 -29.37
C ASP A 269 6.02 14.55 -27.95
N VAL A 270 7.25 15.02 -27.74
CA VAL A 270 8.02 14.93 -26.49
C VAL A 270 7.22 15.40 -25.27
N ALA A 271 6.40 16.43 -25.43
CA ALA A 271 5.50 16.96 -24.40
C ALA A 271 4.48 15.91 -23.90
N SER A 272 3.92 15.10 -24.80
CA SER A 272 2.94 14.06 -24.45
C SER A 272 3.58 12.95 -23.61
N ASN A 273 4.80 12.54 -23.93
CA ASN A 273 5.54 11.55 -23.16
C ASN A 273 5.95 12.06 -21.77
N LEU A 274 6.31 13.34 -21.66
CA LEU A 274 6.62 14.00 -20.40
C LEU A 274 5.40 14.05 -19.47
N LEU A 275 4.23 14.44 -20.00
CA LEU A 275 2.99 14.47 -19.24
C LEU A 275 2.54 13.07 -18.82
N LYS A 276 2.63 12.07 -19.70
CA LYS A 276 2.35 10.67 -19.33
C LYS A 276 3.25 10.20 -18.18
N ALA A 277 4.54 10.53 -18.22
CA ALA A 277 5.48 10.20 -17.16
C ALA A 277 5.16 10.94 -15.85
N GLN A 278 4.78 12.22 -15.90
CA GLN A 278 4.34 12.98 -14.72
C GLN A 278 3.05 12.40 -14.12
N SER A 279 2.04 12.10 -14.93
CA SER A 279 0.79 11.48 -14.48
C SER A 279 1.05 10.11 -13.85
N HIS A 280 1.96 9.32 -14.42
CA HIS A 280 2.38 8.04 -13.85
C HIS A 280 2.98 8.20 -12.44
N ILE A 281 3.87 9.20 -12.27
CA ILE A 281 4.45 9.55 -10.96
C ILE A 281 3.37 10.01 -9.98
N TRP A 282 2.48 10.92 -10.39
CA TRP A 282 1.40 11.43 -9.56
C TRP A 282 0.46 10.34 -9.07
N ASN A 283 0.05 9.44 -9.96
CA ASN A 283 -0.78 8.30 -9.59
C ASN A 283 -0.10 7.43 -8.51
N HIS A 284 1.22 7.22 -8.63
CA HIS A 284 1.97 6.47 -7.61
C HIS A 284 2.15 7.23 -6.30
N ILE A 285 2.39 8.55 -6.35
CA ILE A 285 2.41 9.40 -5.16
C ILE A 285 1.08 9.29 -4.43
N PHE A 286 -0.05 9.35 -5.12
CA PHE A 286 -1.36 9.43 -4.48
C PHE A 286 -2.04 8.08 -4.22
N ASN A 287 -1.39 6.95 -4.53
CA ASN A 287 -1.93 5.62 -4.23
C ASN A 287 -2.26 5.41 -2.74
N PHE A 288 -1.55 6.04 -1.80
CA PHE A 288 -1.91 5.96 -0.37
C PHE A 288 -3.32 6.54 -0.07
N MET A 289 -3.82 7.49 -0.87
CA MET A 289 -5.15 8.06 -0.71
C MET A 289 -6.25 7.01 -0.95
N ASN A 290 -6.00 6.03 -1.83
CA ASN A 290 -6.91 4.90 -2.06
C ASN A 290 -7.07 4.10 -0.77
N SER A 291 -5.94 3.63 -0.20
CA SER A 291 -5.93 2.89 1.06
C SER A 291 -6.65 3.64 2.18
N MET A 292 -6.37 4.94 2.34
CA MET A 292 -7.01 5.76 3.39
C MET A 292 -8.49 6.06 3.11
N SER A 293 -8.90 6.16 1.85
CA SER A 293 -10.32 6.29 1.48
C SER A 293 -11.11 5.05 1.83
N LEU A 294 -10.56 3.85 1.58
CA LEU A 294 -11.16 2.59 2.03
C LEU A 294 -11.30 2.53 3.55
N LYS A 295 -10.23 2.87 4.29
CA LYS A 295 -10.31 2.97 5.76
C LYS A 295 -11.44 3.90 6.20
N CYS A 296 -11.52 5.08 5.60
CA CYS A 296 -12.55 6.08 5.93
C CYS A 296 -13.97 5.55 5.70
N VAL A 297 -14.21 4.89 4.56
CA VAL A 297 -15.51 4.31 4.19
C VAL A 297 -15.95 3.23 5.17
N VAL A 298 -15.00 2.39 5.61
CA VAL A 298 -15.23 1.35 6.63
C VAL A 298 -15.49 1.99 7.99
N ASP A 299 -14.68 2.97 8.42
CA ASP A 299 -14.85 3.70 9.69
C ASP A 299 -16.20 4.44 9.79
N LEU A 300 -16.74 4.88 8.65
CA LEU A 300 -18.05 5.54 8.56
C LEU A 300 -19.22 4.55 8.48
N GLY A 301 -18.96 3.25 8.28
CA GLY A 301 -20.00 2.23 8.12
C GLY A 301 -20.82 2.39 6.83
N ILE A 302 -20.26 3.02 5.79
CA ILE A 302 -20.96 3.22 4.51
C ILE A 302 -21.46 1.89 3.91
N PRO A 303 -20.67 0.79 3.87
CA PRO A 303 -21.15 -0.49 3.36
C PRO A 303 -22.38 -0.99 4.11
N ASP A 304 -22.37 -0.94 5.45
CA ASP A 304 -23.48 -1.38 6.29
C ASP A 304 -24.73 -0.51 6.07
N ILE A 305 -24.56 0.82 5.93
CA ILE A 305 -25.68 1.75 5.69
C ILE A 305 -26.37 1.43 4.36
N ILE A 306 -25.61 1.23 3.28
CA ILE A 306 -26.17 0.87 1.97
C ILE A 306 -26.82 -0.52 2.03
N HIS A 307 -26.18 -1.49 2.70
CA HIS A 307 -26.72 -2.83 2.87
C HIS A 307 -28.08 -2.83 3.59
N ASN A 308 -28.16 -2.14 4.73
CA ASN A 308 -29.34 -2.10 5.58
C ASN A 308 -30.54 -1.39 4.92
N TYR A 309 -30.29 -0.53 3.93
CA TYR A 309 -31.35 0.07 3.12
C TYR A 309 -31.97 -0.89 2.11
N GLY A 310 -31.24 -1.95 1.73
CA GLY A 310 -31.77 -3.08 0.97
C GLY A 310 -31.98 -2.86 -0.54
N LYS A 311 -31.64 -1.68 -1.07
CA LYS A 311 -31.77 -1.31 -2.49
C LYS A 311 -30.75 -0.22 -2.86
N PRO A 312 -30.58 0.16 -4.15
CA PRO A 312 -29.71 1.27 -4.53
C PRO A 312 -30.02 2.52 -3.69
N MET A 313 -28.99 3.16 -3.14
CA MET A 313 -29.14 4.29 -2.22
C MET A 313 -28.67 5.59 -2.88
N SER A 314 -29.55 6.59 -2.96
CA SER A 314 -29.16 7.91 -3.48
C SER A 314 -28.15 8.61 -2.57
N LEU A 315 -27.31 9.47 -3.15
CA LEU A 315 -26.32 10.26 -2.42
C LEU A 315 -26.94 11.05 -1.25
N SER A 316 -28.11 11.67 -1.46
CA SER A 316 -28.79 12.47 -0.44
C SER A 316 -29.23 11.63 0.76
N LYS A 317 -29.73 10.40 0.52
CA LYS A 317 -30.10 9.45 1.57
C LYS A 317 -28.88 8.93 2.32
N LEU A 318 -27.81 8.61 1.61
CA LEU A 318 -26.55 8.20 2.22
C LEU A 318 -26.02 9.30 3.16
N ILE A 319 -25.92 10.54 2.68
CA ILE A 319 -25.48 11.69 3.47
C ILE A 319 -26.34 11.87 4.72
N SER A 320 -27.66 11.71 4.62
CA SER A 320 -28.57 11.85 5.77
C SER A 320 -28.43 10.74 6.81
N SER A 321 -27.89 9.59 6.42
CA SER A 321 -27.71 8.41 7.28
C SER A 321 -26.33 8.35 7.93
N LEU A 322 -25.39 9.19 7.47
CA LEU A 322 -24.02 9.20 7.96
C LEU A 322 -23.85 10.02 9.23
N PRO A 323 -23.05 9.54 10.20
CA PRO A 323 -22.73 10.30 11.41
C PRO A 323 -21.63 11.32 11.08
N ILE A 324 -21.94 12.36 10.31
CA ILE A 324 -20.98 13.38 9.85
C ILE A 324 -21.43 14.79 10.20
N HIS A 325 -20.48 15.70 10.36
CA HIS A 325 -20.76 17.11 10.62
C HIS A 325 -21.44 17.77 9.40
N PRO A 326 -22.46 18.63 9.57
CA PRO A 326 -23.20 19.23 8.45
C PRO A 326 -22.36 19.96 7.41
N SER A 327 -21.26 20.61 7.84
CA SER A 327 -20.35 21.31 6.92
C SER A 327 -19.58 20.36 5.98
N LYS A 328 -19.57 19.06 6.25
CA LYS A 328 -18.82 18.04 5.51
C LYS A 328 -19.66 17.24 4.52
N LYS A 329 -20.98 17.48 4.47
CA LYS A 329 -21.89 16.80 3.51
C LYS A 329 -21.38 16.86 2.05
N PRO A 330 -20.85 17.99 1.53
CA PRO A 330 -20.35 18.04 0.16
C PRO A 330 -19.15 17.12 -0.12
N CYS A 331 -18.40 16.73 0.91
CA CYS A 331 -17.21 15.89 0.78
C CYS A 331 -17.56 14.42 0.44
N ILE A 332 -18.74 13.94 0.83
CA ILE A 332 -19.13 12.53 0.67
C ILE A 332 -19.21 12.13 -0.80
N TYR A 333 -19.68 13.02 -1.68
CA TYR A 333 -19.68 12.76 -3.12
C TYR A 333 -18.28 12.45 -3.66
N ARG A 334 -17.27 13.21 -3.22
CA ARG A 334 -15.88 13.03 -3.65
C ARG A 334 -15.31 11.69 -3.18
N LEU A 335 -15.58 11.33 -1.92
CA LEU A 335 -15.19 10.03 -1.35
C LEU A 335 -15.84 8.89 -2.13
N MET A 336 -17.17 8.95 -2.32
CA MET A 336 -17.90 7.91 -3.05
C MET A 336 -17.46 7.83 -4.51
N ARG A 337 -17.12 8.94 -5.17
CA ARG A 337 -16.61 8.92 -6.55
C ARG A 337 -15.31 8.12 -6.69
N ILE A 338 -14.37 8.30 -5.77
CA ILE A 338 -13.12 7.52 -5.74
C ILE A 338 -13.44 6.05 -5.48
N MET A 339 -14.28 5.75 -4.49
CA MET A 339 -14.61 4.36 -4.15
C MET A 339 -15.43 3.64 -5.23
N THR A 340 -16.26 4.36 -5.99
CA THR A 340 -16.91 3.82 -7.19
C THR A 340 -15.88 3.53 -8.27
N HIS A 341 -14.99 4.48 -8.55
CA HIS A 341 -13.94 4.29 -9.56
C HIS A 341 -13.04 3.10 -9.21
N SER A 342 -12.75 2.91 -7.92
CA SER A 342 -12.03 1.76 -7.38
C SER A 342 -12.91 0.51 -7.21
N GLY A 343 -14.10 0.43 -7.80
CA GLY A 343 -14.90 -0.79 -7.87
C GLY A 343 -15.49 -1.32 -6.55
N PHE A 344 -15.48 -0.53 -5.46
CA PHE A 344 -16.17 -0.91 -4.22
C PHE A 344 -17.67 -0.63 -4.27
N PHE A 345 -18.09 0.34 -5.06
CA PHE A 345 -19.51 0.65 -5.26
C PHE A 345 -19.81 0.76 -6.76
N SER A 346 -20.96 0.27 -7.19
CA SER A 346 -21.46 0.55 -8.54
C SER A 346 -22.46 1.71 -8.48
N GLN A 347 -22.49 2.49 -9.58
CA GLN A 347 -23.42 3.60 -9.75
C GLN A 347 -24.50 3.22 -10.77
N GLN A 348 -25.74 3.60 -10.48
CA GLN A 348 -26.85 3.55 -11.43
C GLN A 348 -27.44 4.94 -11.59
N ASN A 349 -27.58 5.39 -12.84
CA ASN A 349 -28.29 6.64 -13.17
C ASN A 349 -29.78 6.32 -13.34
N ILE A 350 -30.64 6.99 -12.58
CA ILE A 350 -32.09 6.75 -12.63
C ILE A 350 -32.74 7.49 -13.81
N THR A 351 -32.20 8.65 -14.23
CA THR A 351 -32.80 9.49 -15.28
C THR A 351 -31.73 10.16 -16.17
N GLU A 352 -32.08 10.43 -17.43
CA GLU A 352 -31.26 11.22 -18.38
C GLU A 352 -30.93 12.64 -17.88
N ASN A 353 -31.61 13.13 -16.83
CA ASN A 353 -31.22 14.32 -16.08
C ASN A 353 -30.28 13.93 -14.93
N GLU A 354 -29.04 14.40 -15.03
CA GLU A 354 -27.80 13.99 -14.32
C GLU A 354 -27.74 14.18 -12.78
N LEU A 355 -28.86 14.29 -12.05
CA LEU A 355 -28.83 14.80 -10.66
C LEU A 355 -29.03 13.78 -9.52
N GLU A 356 -29.43 12.54 -9.79
CA GLU A 356 -29.57 11.53 -8.73
C GLU A 356 -28.81 10.24 -9.06
N ILE A 357 -27.58 10.16 -8.56
CA ILE A 357 -26.74 8.96 -8.57
C ILE A 357 -27.15 8.07 -7.40
N GLU A 358 -27.39 6.78 -7.68
CA GLU A 358 -27.58 5.74 -6.67
C GLU A 358 -26.37 4.82 -6.57
N TYR A 359 -26.04 4.43 -5.33
CA TYR A 359 -24.94 3.53 -5.02
C TYR A 359 -25.43 2.15 -4.63
N MET A 360 -24.74 1.13 -5.13
CA MET A 360 -24.90 -0.27 -4.74
C MET A 360 -23.57 -0.88 -4.31
N LEU A 361 -23.65 -1.91 -3.48
CA LEU A 361 -22.49 -2.71 -3.09
C LEU A 361 -22.02 -3.62 -4.23
N THR A 362 -20.72 -3.66 -4.47
CA THR A 362 -20.06 -4.74 -5.23
C THR A 362 -19.65 -5.89 -4.31
N ASP A 363 -19.19 -7.02 -4.87
CA ASP A 363 -18.70 -8.16 -4.10
C ASP A 363 -17.58 -7.80 -3.12
N ALA A 364 -16.68 -6.89 -3.51
CA ALA A 364 -15.63 -6.37 -2.64
C ALA A 364 -16.22 -5.64 -1.42
N SER A 365 -17.15 -4.70 -1.62
CA SER A 365 -17.77 -3.99 -0.48
C SER A 365 -18.68 -4.86 0.39
N ARG A 366 -19.23 -5.97 -0.14
CA ARG A 366 -19.98 -6.94 0.67
C ARG A 366 -19.09 -7.66 1.68
N LEU A 367 -17.80 -7.83 1.40
CA LEU A 367 -16.83 -8.34 2.37
C LEU A 367 -16.45 -7.32 3.45
N LEU A 368 -16.92 -6.07 3.35
CA LEU A 368 -16.70 -5.04 4.37
C LEU A 368 -17.87 -4.92 5.36
N LEU A 369 -18.96 -5.67 5.16
CA LEU A 369 -20.11 -5.68 6.06
C LEU A 369 -19.74 -6.31 7.40
N LYS A 370 -20.16 -5.72 8.51
CA LYS A 370 -19.80 -6.19 9.86
C LYS A 370 -20.37 -7.56 10.19
N GLU A 371 -21.63 -7.78 9.81
CA GLU A 371 -22.35 -9.04 10.07
C GLU A 371 -22.05 -10.14 9.03
N ASN A 372 -21.20 -9.86 8.04
CA ASN A 372 -20.77 -10.90 7.10
C ASN A 372 -19.83 -11.89 7.81
N PRO A 373 -20.10 -13.21 7.82
CA PRO A 373 -19.19 -14.20 8.42
C PRO A 373 -17.76 -14.14 7.87
N MET A 374 -17.60 -13.72 6.61
CA MET A 374 -16.32 -13.56 5.91
C MET A 374 -15.85 -12.10 5.88
N SER A 375 -16.34 -11.25 6.79
CA SER A 375 -15.96 -9.83 6.85
C SER A 375 -14.45 -9.67 6.98
N VAL A 376 -13.85 -8.84 6.13
CA VAL A 376 -12.42 -8.49 6.15
C VAL A 376 -12.15 -7.13 6.81
N THR A 377 -13.18 -6.50 7.39
CA THR A 377 -13.08 -5.21 8.08
C THR A 377 -12.00 -5.19 9.20
N PRO A 378 -11.86 -6.22 10.05
CA PRO A 378 -10.76 -6.28 11.02
C PRO A 378 -9.38 -6.25 10.35
N PHE A 379 -9.25 -6.89 9.19
CA PHE A 379 -8.01 -6.89 8.40
C PHE A 379 -7.68 -5.49 7.85
N VAL A 380 -8.68 -4.77 7.31
CA VAL A 380 -8.53 -3.38 6.88
C VAL A 380 -8.06 -2.49 8.03
N HIS A 381 -8.68 -2.60 9.21
CA HIS A 381 -8.31 -1.77 10.37
C HIS A 381 -6.90 -2.06 10.89
N ALA A 382 -6.50 -3.34 10.98
CA ALA A 382 -5.16 -3.70 11.43
C ALA A 382 -4.09 -3.20 10.45
N MET A 383 -4.22 -3.51 9.16
CA MET A 383 -3.20 -3.18 8.15
C MET A 383 -3.08 -1.68 7.86
N LEU A 384 -4.17 -0.91 8.03
CA LEU A 384 -4.17 0.54 7.86
C LEU A 384 -4.05 1.32 9.17
N SER A 385 -3.71 0.63 10.26
CA SER A 385 -3.38 1.28 11.52
C SER A 385 -2.03 2.00 11.41
N PRO A 386 -1.82 3.12 12.12
CA PRO A 386 -0.52 3.79 12.17
C PRO A 386 0.63 2.88 12.63
N ILE A 387 0.34 1.84 13.44
CA ILE A 387 1.33 0.85 13.88
C ILE A 387 1.92 0.12 12.67
N MET A 388 1.09 -0.25 11.69
CA MET A 388 1.50 -0.95 10.47
C MET A 388 1.98 -0.01 9.35
N THR A 389 1.45 1.22 9.25
CA THR A 389 1.80 2.14 8.15
C THR A 389 3.01 3.04 8.44
N ASN A 390 3.27 3.42 9.70
CA ASN A 390 4.42 4.27 10.04
C ASN A 390 5.79 3.69 9.66
N PRO A 391 6.05 2.36 9.79
CA PRO A 391 7.30 1.74 9.37
C PRO A 391 7.74 2.06 7.93
N TRP A 392 6.79 2.25 7.03
CA TRP A 392 7.06 2.50 5.62
C TRP A 392 7.71 3.85 5.36
N HIS A 393 7.46 4.84 6.23
CA HIS A 393 8.15 6.12 6.17
C HIS A 393 9.64 6.02 6.53
N GLN A 394 10.04 4.95 7.23
CA GLN A 394 11.41 4.72 7.69
C GLN A 394 12.22 3.80 6.77
N MET A 395 11.68 3.30 5.65
CA MET A 395 12.39 2.35 4.78
C MET A 395 13.79 2.81 4.37
N SER A 396 13.94 4.07 3.94
CA SER A 396 15.23 4.61 3.51
C SER A 396 16.21 4.82 4.67
N THR A 397 15.72 5.03 5.90
CA THR A 397 16.54 5.09 7.12
C THR A 397 16.96 3.69 7.55
N TRP A 398 16.01 2.77 7.61
CA TRP A 398 16.20 1.36 7.97
C TRP A 398 17.21 0.65 7.07
N LEU A 399 17.16 0.88 5.75
CA LEU A 399 18.13 0.30 4.82
C LEU A 399 19.58 0.73 5.11
N LYS A 400 19.79 1.76 5.92
CA LYS A 400 21.12 2.31 6.29
C LYS A 400 21.57 1.92 7.69
N ASN A 401 20.71 1.30 8.51
CA ASN A 401 21.01 0.97 9.90
C ASN A 401 21.09 -0.56 10.14
N GLU A 402 21.31 -0.95 11.39
CA GLU A 402 21.54 -2.35 11.81
C GLU A 402 20.24 -3.08 12.20
N ASP A 403 19.14 -2.35 12.42
CA ASP A 403 17.86 -2.92 12.89
C ASP A 403 17.33 -3.97 11.91
N SER A 404 16.65 -5.00 12.41
CA SER A 404 16.20 -6.14 11.62
C SER A 404 15.15 -5.75 10.57
N SER A 405 14.20 -4.88 10.92
CA SER A 405 13.10 -4.41 10.05
C SER A 405 12.83 -2.91 10.23
N ALA A 406 12.11 -2.30 9.29
CA ALA A 406 11.70 -0.90 9.42
C ALA A 406 10.69 -0.70 10.55
N PHE A 407 9.97 -1.76 10.93
CA PHE A 407 9.11 -1.77 12.11
C PHE A 407 9.94 -1.57 13.39
N GLU A 408 11.07 -2.28 13.52
CA GLU A 408 11.98 -2.11 14.65
C GLU A 408 12.59 -0.71 14.67
N THR A 409 13.04 -0.17 13.53
CA THR A 409 13.51 1.22 13.44
C THR A 409 12.47 2.25 13.88
N THR A 410 11.18 1.95 13.69
CA THR A 410 10.08 2.88 14.02
C THR A 410 9.63 2.77 15.46
N HIS A 411 9.52 1.56 15.99
CA HIS A 411 8.90 1.28 17.28
C HIS A 411 9.91 0.86 18.36
N GLY A 412 11.18 0.66 18.00
CA GLY A 412 12.27 0.26 18.89
C GLY A 412 12.14 -1.16 19.45
N ARG A 413 11.30 -2.00 18.84
CA ARG A 413 11.05 -3.39 19.23
C ARG A 413 10.74 -4.24 18.01
N TYR A 414 11.08 -5.51 18.10
CA TYR A 414 10.65 -6.53 17.14
C TYR A 414 9.11 -6.69 17.16
N PHE A 415 8.53 -7.07 16.02
CA PHE A 415 7.07 -7.06 15.82
C PHE A 415 6.30 -7.92 16.83
N TRP A 416 6.70 -9.19 17.00
CA TRP A 416 6.02 -10.11 17.91
C TRP A 416 6.14 -9.68 19.38
N ASP A 417 7.26 -9.07 19.76
CA ASP A 417 7.43 -8.46 21.08
C ASP A 417 6.49 -7.27 21.25
N TYR A 418 6.36 -6.40 20.25
CA TYR A 418 5.44 -5.26 20.29
C TYR A 418 3.99 -5.75 20.47
N VAL A 419 3.57 -6.72 19.66
CA VAL A 419 2.23 -7.33 19.72
C VAL A 419 1.95 -7.96 21.08
N ALA A 420 2.94 -8.57 21.74
CA ALA A 420 2.77 -9.12 23.09
C ALA A 420 2.62 -8.02 24.16
N HIS A 421 3.24 -6.85 23.97
CA HIS A 421 3.23 -5.76 24.94
C HIS A 421 2.06 -4.78 24.79
N ASP A 422 1.39 -4.73 23.63
CA ASP A 422 0.20 -3.90 23.39
C ASP A 422 -1.07 -4.78 23.27
N PRO A 423 -1.85 -4.93 24.36
CA PRO A 423 -3.05 -5.77 24.34
C PRO A 423 -4.14 -5.29 23.38
N ILE A 424 -4.19 -3.99 23.05
CA ILE A 424 -5.19 -3.43 22.14
C ILE A 424 -4.83 -3.85 20.71
N PHE A 425 -3.56 -3.66 20.33
CA PHE A 425 -3.09 -4.08 19.02
C PHE A 425 -3.07 -5.61 18.88
N ASN A 426 -2.71 -6.35 19.94
CA ASN A 426 -2.78 -7.81 19.99
C ASN A 426 -4.17 -8.32 19.60
N ARG A 427 -5.21 -7.78 20.24
CA ARG A 427 -6.59 -8.16 19.95
C ARG A 427 -6.97 -7.84 18.51
N LEU A 428 -6.64 -6.64 18.04
CA LEU A 428 -6.94 -6.23 16.66
C LEU A 428 -6.21 -7.11 15.63
N PHE A 429 -4.96 -7.48 15.89
CA PHE A 429 -4.18 -8.36 15.03
C PHE A 429 -4.76 -9.77 15.01
N ASN A 430 -5.10 -10.34 16.17
CA ASN A 430 -5.73 -11.65 16.27
C ASN A 430 -7.10 -11.69 15.58
N GLU A 431 -7.93 -10.65 15.74
CA GLU A 431 -9.20 -10.51 15.03
C GLU A 431 -9.00 -10.40 13.51
N SER A 432 -7.96 -9.68 13.08
CA SER A 432 -7.55 -9.59 11.67
C SER A 432 -7.16 -10.96 11.11
N MET A 433 -6.29 -11.72 11.79
CA MET A 433 -5.88 -13.07 11.37
C MET A 433 -7.07 -14.05 11.34
N ALA A 434 -7.96 -13.97 12.33
CA ALA A 434 -9.18 -14.77 12.36
C ALA A 434 -10.13 -14.41 11.20
N SER A 435 -10.29 -13.11 10.90
CA SER A 435 -11.12 -12.64 9.78
C SER A 435 -10.64 -13.18 8.44
N HIS A 436 -9.32 -13.17 8.27
CA HIS A 436 -8.68 -13.72 7.10
C HIS A 436 -8.86 -15.25 6.99
N ALA A 437 -8.65 -15.97 8.09
CA ALA A 437 -8.78 -17.43 8.12
C ALA A 437 -10.20 -17.91 7.77
N ARG A 438 -11.26 -17.21 8.19
CA ARG A 438 -12.65 -17.59 7.88
C ARG A 438 -12.91 -17.72 6.39
N LEU A 439 -12.41 -16.79 5.58
CA LEU A 439 -12.59 -16.81 4.13
C LEU A 439 -11.85 -17.99 3.49
N VAL A 440 -10.63 -18.30 3.95
CA VAL A 440 -9.81 -19.41 3.41
C VAL A 440 -10.33 -20.77 3.86
N ASN A 441 -10.87 -20.88 5.09
CA ASN A 441 -11.31 -22.13 5.68
C ASN A 441 -12.38 -22.83 4.84
N ASP A 442 -13.41 -22.11 4.40
CA ASP A 442 -14.51 -22.70 3.63
C ASP A 442 -13.99 -23.28 2.30
N LEU A 443 -13.11 -22.53 1.64
CA LEU A 443 -12.45 -22.96 0.40
C LEU A 443 -11.52 -24.16 0.61
N LEU A 444 -10.77 -24.17 1.71
CA LEU A 444 -9.88 -25.27 2.07
C LEU A 444 -10.68 -26.57 2.29
N ILE A 445 -11.81 -26.51 3.01
CA ILE A 445 -12.66 -27.68 3.24
C ILE A 445 -13.32 -28.15 1.95
N GLU A 446 -13.74 -27.22 1.09
CA GLU A 446 -14.36 -27.55 -0.20
C GLU A 446 -13.36 -28.20 -1.17
N LYS A 447 -12.19 -27.60 -1.36
CA LYS A 447 -11.25 -27.98 -2.43
C LYS A 447 -10.10 -28.89 -1.99
N CYS A 448 -9.76 -28.89 -0.70
CA CYS A 448 -8.58 -29.59 -0.17
C CYS A 448 -8.94 -30.65 0.87
N LYS A 449 -10.20 -31.08 0.95
CA LYS A 449 -10.66 -32.07 1.95
C LYS A 449 -9.80 -33.32 2.00
N GLU A 450 -9.34 -33.77 0.84
CA GLU A 450 -8.53 -34.99 0.69
C GLU A 450 -7.20 -34.93 1.44
N VAL A 451 -6.63 -33.74 1.63
CA VAL A 451 -5.37 -33.56 2.37
C VAL A 451 -5.53 -33.98 3.83
N PHE A 452 -6.72 -33.83 4.40
CA PHE A 452 -6.98 -34.17 5.81
C PHE A 452 -7.56 -35.58 5.99
N ASN A 453 -7.90 -36.28 4.91
CA ASN A 453 -8.50 -37.61 4.98
C ASN A 453 -7.50 -38.64 5.55
N GLY A 454 -7.94 -39.36 6.58
CA GLY A 454 -7.13 -40.41 7.21
C GLY A 454 -6.09 -39.90 8.22
N LEU A 455 -6.05 -38.59 8.49
CA LEU A 455 -5.30 -38.04 9.62
C LEU A 455 -6.01 -38.34 10.94
N GLU A 456 -5.22 -38.66 11.97
CA GLU A 456 -5.72 -38.95 13.33
C GLU A 456 -5.60 -37.72 14.25
N SER A 457 -4.53 -36.95 14.06
CA SER A 457 -4.23 -35.72 14.80
C SER A 457 -3.59 -34.67 13.87
N VAL A 458 -3.90 -33.40 14.10
CA VAL A 458 -3.26 -32.24 13.45
C VAL A 458 -2.86 -31.21 14.49
N VAL A 459 -1.65 -30.67 14.36
CA VAL A 459 -1.16 -29.55 15.18
C VAL A 459 -1.10 -28.29 14.31
N ASP A 460 -1.95 -27.32 14.61
CA ASP A 460 -2.01 -26.00 13.98
C ASP A 460 -1.01 -25.07 14.69
N VAL A 461 0.20 -24.97 14.14
CA VAL A 461 1.33 -24.20 14.71
C VAL A 461 1.20 -22.74 14.31
N GLY A 462 1.24 -21.84 15.30
CA GLY A 462 0.83 -20.46 15.14
C GLY A 462 -0.67 -20.33 14.83
N GLY A 463 -1.48 -21.26 15.34
CA GLY A 463 -2.92 -21.33 15.05
C GLY A 463 -3.76 -20.20 15.66
N GLY A 464 -3.14 -19.26 16.39
CA GLY A 464 -3.76 -18.12 17.03
C GLY A 464 -4.88 -18.52 17.97
N THR A 465 -6.06 -17.93 17.78
CA THR A 465 -7.27 -18.25 18.56
C THR A 465 -7.99 -19.53 18.07
N GLY A 466 -7.35 -20.32 17.19
CA GLY A 466 -7.81 -21.61 16.70
C GLY A 466 -8.86 -21.56 15.59
N THR A 467 -8.91 -20.47 14.80
CA THR A 467 -9.95 -20.29 13.77
C THR A 467 -9.94 -21.40 12.73
N MET A 468 -8.77 -21.85 12.27
CA MET A 468 -8.64 -22.96 11.31
C MET A 468 -8.88 -24.31 11.98
N ALA A 469 -8.19 -24.59 13.09
CA ALA A 469 -8.40 -25.82 13.87
C ALA A 469 -9.87 -26.07 14.26
N LYS A 470 -10.65 -25.03 14.62
CA LYS A 470 -12.10 -25.16 14.90
C LYS A 470 -12.89 -25.65 13.69
N VAL A 471 -12.57 -25.18 12.49
CA VAL A 471 -13.24 -25.62 11.25
C VAL A 471 -12.84 -27.06 10.90
N LEU A 472 -11.57 -27.41 11.08
CA LEU A 472 -11.09 -28.79 10.88
C LEU A 472 -11.76 -29.76 11.85
N ALA A 473 -11.76 -29.44 13.16
CA ALA A 473 -12.40 -30.24 14.20
C ALA A 473 -13.90 -30.47 13.93
N LYS A 474 -14.60 -29.45 13.41
CA LYS A 474 -16.02 -29.55 13.03
C LYS A 474 -16.23 -30.39 11.76
N SER A 475 -15.37 -30.21 10.76
CA SER A 475 -15.48 -30.88 9.45
C SER A 475 -15.06 -32.35 9.51
N PHE A 476 -14.17 -32.69 10.44
CA PHE A 476 -13.62 -34.02 10.67
C PHE A 476 -13.75 -34.40 12.15
N PRO A 477 -14.92 -34.89 12.61
CA PRO A 477 -15.18 -35.14 14.03
C PRO A 477 -14.24 -36.16 14.70
N GLN A 478 -13.56 -37.00 13.90
CA GLN A 478 -12.57 -37.98 14.39
C GLN A 478 -11.14 -37.43 14.45
N LEU A 479 -10.88 -36.27 13.83
CA LEU A 479 -9.58 -35.62 13.82
C LEU A 479 -9.37 -34.86 15.14
N LYS A 480 -8.31 -35.19 15.86
CA LYS A 480 -7.87 -34.41 17.03
C LYS A 480 -7.09 -33.20 16.56
N CYS A 481 -7.54 -32.01 16.91
CA CYS A 481 -6.88 -30.76 16.53
C CYS A 481 -6.22 -30.13 17.76
N THR A 482 -4.92 -29.82 17.65
CA THR A 482 -4.18 -29.06 18.66
C THR A 482 -3.84 -27.70 18.10
N VAL A 483 -4.33 -26.62 18.73
CA VAL A 483 -3.86 -25.27 18.46
C VAL A 483 -2.61 -25.03 19.29
N PHE A 484 -1.50 -24.74 18.64
CA PHE A 484 -0.22 -24.46 19.28
C PHE A 484 0.23 -23.04 18.96
N ASP A 485 0.37 -22.20 19.97
CA ASP A 485 0.80 -20.81 19.81
C ASP A 485 1.53 -20.32 21.07
N LEU A 486 1.98 -19.06 21.06
CA LEU A 486 2.62 -18.44 22.22
C LEU A 486 1.69 -18.46 23.44
N PRO A 487 2.24 -18.61 24.67
CA PRO A 487 1.42 -18.75 25.88
C PRO A 487 0.40 -17.63 26.07
N HIS A 488 0.75 -16.39 25.75
CA HIS A 488 -0.15 -15.22 25.91
C HIS A 488 -1.30 -15.19 24.89
N VAL A 489 -1.17 -15.90 23.75
CA VAL A 489 -2.20 -15.93 22.69
C VAL A 489 -3.29 -16.95 23.03
N VAL A 490 -2.90 -18.10 23.58
CA VAL A 490 -3.83 -19.18 23.94
C VAL A 490 -4.34 -19.11 25.38
N ASP A 491 -3.85 -18.14 26.17
CA ASP A 491 -4.27 -17.97 27.56
C ASP A 491 -5.79 -17.77 27.66
N GLY A 492 -6.41 -18.47 28.60
CA GLY A 492 -7.87 -18.46 28.81
C GLY A 492 -8.71 -19.12 27.71
N LEU A 493 -8.12 -19.69 26.65
CA LEU A 493 -8.86 -20.43 25.63
C LEU A 493 -9.17 -21.86 26.08
N HIS A 494 -10.43 -22.27 25.90
CA HIS A 494 -10.90 -23.61 26.24
C HIS A 494 -11.22 -24.40 24.98
N GLY A 495 -10.76 -25.65 24.97
CA GLY A 495 -10.99 -26.61 23.90
C GLY A 495 -12.39 -27.23 23.91
N SER A 496 -12.58 -28.22 23.04
CA SER A 496 -13.73 -29.12 22.98
C SER A 496 -13.26 -30.58 22.87
N ASP A 497 -14.17 -31.54 22.72
CA ASP A 497 -13.85 -32.98 22.76
C ASP A 497 -12.69 -33.40 21.83
N ASN A 498 -12.57 -32.79 20.64
CA ASN A 498 -11.51 -33.05 19.67
C ASN A 498 -10.65 -31.81 19.34
N LEU A 499 -10.67 -30.78 20.19
CA LEU A 499 -9.87 -29.55 20.02
C LEU A 499 -9.21 -29.18 21.35
N ASN A 500 -7.91 -28.98 21.39
CA ASN A 500 -7.21 -28.44 22.56
C ASN A 500 -6.26 -27.29 22.18
N TYR A 501 -5.82 -26.56 23.21
CA TYR A 501 -4.90 -25.42 23.10
C TYR A 501 -3.65 -25.70 23.91
N VAL A 502 -2.48 -25.42 23.34
CA VAL A 502 -1.17 -25.63 23.98
C VAL A 502 -0.33 -24.37 23.77
N GLY A 503 0.14 -23.78 24.87
CA GLY A 503 1.05 -22.65 24.84
C GLY A 503 2.51 -23.10 24.78
N GLY A 504 3.30 -22.54 23.88
CA GLY A 504 4.73 -22.83 23.78
C GLY A 504 5.44 -22.01 22.70
N ASP A 505 6.66 -22.44 22.38
CA ASP A 505 7.52 -21.81 21.39
C ASP A 505 7.93 -22.84 20.33
N MET A 506 7.54 -22.59 19.07
CA MET A 506 7.79 -23.50 17.95
C MET A 506 9.27 -23.66 17.60
N PHE A 507 10.13 -22.74 18.02
CA PHE A 507 11.58 -22.88 17.88
C PHE A 507 12.18 -23.87 18.89
N GLN A 508 11.45 -24.19 19.97
CA GLN A 508 11.89 -25.10 21.02
C GLN A 508 11.32 -26.50 20.82
N GLU A 509 9.99 -26.63 20.87
CA GLU A 509 9.28 -27.91 20.78
C GLU A 509 7.87 -27.70 20.23
N ILE A 510 7.47 -28.54 19.28
CA ILE A 510 6.11 -28.57 18.73
C ILE A 510 5.43 -29.85 19.25
N PRO A 511 4.16 -29.81 19.71
CA PRO A 511 3.43 -31.01 20.12
C PRO A 511 3.40 -32.09 19.02
N GLN A 512 3.37 -33.37 19.42
CA GLN A 512 3.29 -34.45 18.46
C GLN A 512 1.95 -34.48 17.72
N GLY A 513 1.98 -34.81 16.42
CA GLY A 513 0.80 -35.02 15.61
C GLY A 513 1.08 -35.82 14.32
N HIS A 514 0.04 -36.41 13.75
CA HIS A 514 0.10 -37.12 12.47
C HIS A 514 0.34 -36.10 11.33
N ALA A 515 -0.21 -34.89 11.44
CA ALA A 515 0.17 -33.77 10.59
C ALA A 515 0.49 -32.49 11.38
N ILE A 516 1.40 -31.69 10.85
CA ILE A 516 1.67 -30.33 11.34
C ILE A 516 1.18 -29.34 10.28
N LEU A 517 0.39 -28.35 10.68
CA LEU A 517 -0.15 -27.31 9.83
C LEU A 517 0.54 -25.97 10.13
N LEU A 518 1.04 -25.32 9.09
CA LEU A 518 1.69 -24.01 9.13
C LEU A 518 0.98 -23.09 8.14
N LYS A 519 0.03 -22.28 8.61
CA LYS A 519 -0.68 -21.32 7.76
C LYS A 519 -0.21 -19.91 8.08
N TRP A 520 0.37 -19.21 7.11
CA TRP A 520 0.91 -17.84 7.32
C TRP A 520 1.91 -17.80 8.47
N ILE A 521 2.88 -18.72 8.41
CA ILE A 521 3.93 -18.83 9.42
C ILE A 521 5.28 -18.62 8.75
N LEU A 522 5.62 -19.45 7.76
CA LEU A 522 6.98 -19.47 7.21
C LEU A 522 7.30 -18.21 6.40
N HIS A 523 6.30 -17.46 5.93
CA HIS A 523 6.53 -16.18 5.27
C HIS A 523 7.03 -15.06 6.21
N ASP A 524 6.84 -15.20 7.52
CA ASP A 524 7.26 -14.21 8.53
C ASP A 524 8.76 -14.28 8.83
N TRP A 525 9.38 -15.43 8.55
CA TRP A 525 10.73 -15.78 9.00
C TRP A 525 11.73 -15.86 7.85
N ASN A 526 13.00 -15.63 8.18
CA ASN A 526 14.09 -15.80 7.23
C ASN A 526 14.33 -17.30 6.93
N ASP A 527 15.13 -17.60 5.90
CA ASP A 527 15.31 -18.98 5.42
C ASP A 527 15.95 -19.92 6.47
N GLU A 528 16.87 -19.43 7.31
CA GLU A 528 17.50 -20.21 8.38
C GLU A 528 16.49 -20.57 9.48
N GLU A 529 15.69 -19.58 9.89
CA GLU A 529 14.62 -19.75 10.87
C GLU A 529 13.55 -20.73 10.35
N CYS A 530 13.16 -20.62 9.07
CA CYS A 530 12.24 -21.56 8.44
C CYS A 530 12.78 -23.00 8.47
N VAL A 531 14.06 -23.22 8.17
CA VAL A 531 14.66 -24.57 8.25
C VAL A 531 14.60 -25.10 9.68
N ASN A 532 14.86 -24.26 10.69
CA ASN A 532 14.77 -24.66 12.09
C ASN A 532 13.32 -25.05 12.47
N ILE A 533 12.33 -24.26 12.08
CA ILE A 533 10.90 -24.57 12.29
C ILE A 533 10.53 -25.89 11.60
N LEU A 534 10.92 -26.07 10.34
CA LEU A 534 10.61 -27.29 9.58
C LEU A 534 11.26 -28.54 10.19
N LYS A 535 12.48 -28.44 10.73
CA LYS A 535 13.13 -29.52 11.48
C LYS A 535 12.35 -29.87 12.75
N LYS A 536 11.85 -28.86 13.48
CA LYS A 536 10.95 -29.08 14.63
C LYS A 536 9.65 -29.75 14.22
N CYS A 537 9.06 -29.35 13.09
CA CYS A 537 7.88 -30.03 12.56
C CYS A 537 8.17 -31.50 12.24
N LYS A 538 9.31 -31.81 11.62
CA LYS A 538 9.74 -33.18 11.32
C LYS A 538 9.94 -34.02 12.59
N GLU A 539 10.55 -33.46 13.63
CA GLU A 539 10.73 -34.12 14.94
C GLU A 539 9.39 -34.47 15.60
N SER A 540 8.36 -33.65 15.37
CA SER A 540 7.03 -33.77 15.97
C SER A 540 6.06 -34.67 15.21
N LEU A 541 6.42 -35.16 14.01
CA LEU A 541 5.58 -36.12 13.30
C LEU A 541 5.51 -37.45 14.06
N GLU A 542 4.29 -37.97 14.23
CA GLU A 542 4.06 -39.27 14.87
C GLU A 542 4.76 -40.40 14.11
N LYS A 543 5.58 -41.20 14.83
CA LYS A 543 6.39 -42.27 14.24
C LYS A 543 5.66 -43.61 14.06
N LYS A 544 4.36 -43.68 14.36
CA LYS A 544 3.56 -44.91 14.38
C LYS A 544 2.43 -44.82 13.35
N GLY A 545 2.53 -45.58 12.25
CA GLY A 545 1.43 -45.71 11.28
C GLY A 545 1.80 -45.23 9.87
N LYS A 546 0.83 -44.59 9.20
CA LYS A 546 1.00 -43.97 7.88
C LYS A 546 2.00 -42.81 7.96
N ASP A 547 2.63 -42.48 6.84
CA ASP A 547 3.62 -41.41 6.77
C ASP A 547 2.98 -40.06 7.15
N GLY A 548 3.46 -39.46 8.23
CA GLY A 548 3.07 -38.11 8.64
C GLY A 548 3.53 -37.06 7.64
N LYS A 549 2.90 -35.88 7.67
CA LYS A 549 3.22 -34.80 6.73
C LYS A 549 3.13 -33.43 7.37
N VAL A 550 3.85 -32.47 6.80
CA VAL A 550 3.66 -31.05 7.13
C VAL A 550 2.88 -30.40 5.99
N ILE A 551 1.86 -29.63 6.36
CA ILE A 551 0.97 -28.92 5.46
C ILE A 551 1.25 -27.43 5.64
N ILE A 552 1.69 -26.75 4.59
CA ILE A 552 1.96 -25.32 4.60
C ILE A 552 0.91 -24.62 3.74
N ILE A 553 0.38 -23.50 4.23
CA ILE A 553 -0.51 -22.62 3.46
C ILE A 553 0.11 -21.22 3.46
N ASP A 554 0.85 -20.93 2.39
CA ASP A 554 1.55 -19.67 2.15
C ASP A 554 1.52 -19.32 0.64
N MET A 555 2.00 -18.14 0.26
CA MET A 555 2.07 -17.80 -1.17
C MET A 555 3.26 -18.50 -1.84
N VAL A 556 3.03 -18.93 -3.08
CA VAL A 556 4.10 -19.31 -4.00
C VAL A 556 4.13 -18.24 -5.07
N LEU A 557 5.19 -17.43 -5.07
CA LEU A 557 5.38 -16.38 -6.06
C LEU A 557 5.50 -17.01 -7.45
N ASP A 558 4.57 -16.66 -8.32
CA ASP A 558 4.57 -17.07 -9.72
C ASP A 558 4.93 -15.87 -10.60
N ASN A 559 6.09 -15.93 -11.26
CA ASN A 559 6.55 -14.85 -12.13
C ASN A 559 5.95 -14.94 -13.55
N GLU A 560 5.15 -15.97 -13.85
CA GLU A 560 4.62 -16.23 -15.19
C GLU A 560 3.19 -15.70 -15.38
N THR A 561 2.49 -15.34 -14.30
CA THR A 561 1.13 -14.77 -14.34
C THR A 561 1.16 -13.25 -14.14
N THR A 562 0.50 -12.51 -15.03
CA THR A 562 0.45 -11.03 -15.03
C THR A 562 -0.89 -10.46 -14.55
N ASP A 563 -1.68 -11.24 -13.81
CA ASP A 563 -2.98 -10.82 -13.32
C ASP A 563 -2.91 -10.02 -12.00
N GLU A 564 -4.07 -9.55 -11.52
CA GLU A 564 -4.20 -8.79 -10.26
C GLU A 564 -3.68 -9.56 -9.02
N SER A 565 -3.55 -10.90 -9.10
CA SER A 565 -3.01 -11.72 -8.02
C SER A 565 -1.51 -11.55 -7.85
N PHE A 566 -0.78 -11.23 -8.93
CA PHE A 566 0.67 -11.02 -8.84
C PHE A 566 1.02 -9.74 -8.07
N GLU A 567 0.27 -8.65 -8.28
CA GLU A 567 0.49 -7.40 -7.51
C GLU A 567 0.24 -7.63 -6.01
N THR A 568 -0.83 -8.37 -5.67
CA THR A 568 -1.09 -8.80 -4.28
C THR A 568 0.13 -9.52 -3.70
N GLN A 569 0.68 -10.49 -4.43
CA GLN A 569 1.85 -11.26 -3.99
C GLN A 569 3.08 -10.37 -3.76
N LEU A 570 3.31 -9.37 -4.62
CA LEU A 570 4.38 -8.39 -4.44
C LEU A 570 4.17 -7.52 -3.19
N PHE A 571 2.93 -7.11 -2.90
CA PHE A 571 2.62 -6.36 -1.68
C PHE A 571 2.87 -7.17 -0.42
N PHE A 572 2.45 -8.45 -0.38
CA PHE A 572 2.75 -9.32 0.75
C PHE A 572 4.26 -9.54 0.92
N ASP A 573 5.00 -9.69 -0.19
CA ASP A 573 6.45 -9.73 -0.10
C ASP A 573 7.02 -8.44 0.50
N MET A 574 6.61 -7.27 0.01
CA MET A 574 7.08 -6.00 0.59
C MET A 574 6.65 -5.83 2.06
N LEU A 575 5.47 -6.32 2.44
CA LEU A 575 4.98 -6.33 3.82
C LEU A 575 5.92 -7.13 4.74
N MET A 576 6.28 -8.35 4.32
CA MET A 576 7.21 -9.20 5.07
C MET A 576 8.59 -8.55 5.18
N MET A 577 9.04 -7.82 4.14
CA MET A 577 10.31 -7.10 4.15
C MET A 577 10.35 -5.96 5.19
N VAL A 578 9.27 -5.19 5.29
CA VAL A 578 9.24 -3.94 6.07
C VAL A 578 8.89 -4.20 7.52
N ILE A 579 7.98 -5.15 7.78
CA ILE A 579 7.48 -5.42 9.12
C ILE A 579 8.32 -6.49 9.84
N LEU A 580 8.75 -7.51 9.12
CA LEU A 580 9.42 -8.71 9.65
C LEU A 580 10.76 -8.94 8.94
N THR A 581 11.31 -10.14 9.08
CA THR A 581 12.56 -10.58 8.43
C THR A 581 12.32 -11.56 7.27
N GLY A 582 11.07 -11.97 7.07
CA GLY A 582 10.69 -12.98 6.09
C GLY A 582 10.46 -12.48 4.67
N LYS A 583 9.84 -13.34 3.87
CA LYS A 583 9.58 -13.14 2.44
C LYS A 583 8.51 -14.09 1.90
N GLU A 584 7.86 -13.65 0.83
CA GLU A 584 7.12 -14.56 -0.04
C GLU A 584 8.11 -15.25 -0.98
N ARG A 585 7.94 -16.56 -1.17
CA ARG A 585 8.92 -17.41 -1.85
C ARG A 585 8.38 -17.93 -3.16
N ASN A 586 9.22 -17.99 -4.19
CA ASN A 586 8.88 -18.76 -5.39
C ASN A 586 9.07 -20.26 -5.15
N GLU A 587 8.62 -21.09 -6.09
CA GLU A 587 8.72 -22.56 -5.98
C GLU A 587 10.16 -23.05 -5.75
N LYS A 588 11.15 -22.50 -6.48
CA LYS A 588 12.56 -22.93 -6.32
C LYS A 588 13.08 -22.65 -4.90
N GLU A 589 12.68 -21.53 -4.31
CA GLU A 589 13.03 -21.19 -2.94
C GLU A 589 12.34 -22.09 -1.92
N TRP A 590 11.05 -22.42 -2.13
CA TRP A 590 10.34 -23.41 -1.32
C TRP A 590 11.01 -24.78 -1.36
N VAL A 591 11.32 -25.30 -2.55
CA VAL A 591 12.01 -26.59 -2.72
C VAL A 591 13.36 -26.60 -1.99
N LYS A 592 14.12 -25.51 -2.09
CA LYS A 592 15.39 -25.38 -1.38
C LYS A 592 15.20 -25.47 0.14
N LEU A 593 14.18 -24.82 0.71
CA LEU A 593 13.88 -24.91 2.14
C LEU A 593 13.52 -26.34 2.57
N ILE A 594 12.63 -26.98 1.80
CA ILE A 594 12.13 -28.33 2.05
C ILE A 594 13.30 -29.33 2.11
N LEU A 595 14.18 -29.28 1.10
CA LEU A 595 15.37 -30.13 1.03
C LEU A 595 16.38 -29.80 2.14
N SER A 596 16.55 -28.53 2.51
CA SER A 596 17.47 -28.12 3.59
C SER A 596 16.99 -28.53 4.99
N ALA A 597 15.70 -28.84 5.13
CA ALA A 597 15.08 -29.42 6.31
C ALA A 597 14.98 -30.96 6.25
N ASP A 598 15.68 -31.58 5.29
CA ASP A 598 15.78 -33.03 5.08
C ASP A 598 14.44 -33.71 4.73
N PHE A 599 13.45 -33.02 4.17
CA PHE A 599 12.24 -33.66 3.63
C PHE A 599 12.52 -34.28 2.26
N SER A 600 11.85 -35.38 1.95
CA SER A 600 12.15 -36.23 0.78
C SER A 600 11.27 -35.95 -0.43
N ASP A 601 10.04 -35.48 -0.21
CA ASP A 601 9.06 -35.22 -1.28
C ASP A 601 8.15 -34.03 -0.93
N TYR A 602 7.55 -33.43 -1.95
CA TYR A 602 6.61 -32.33 -1.79
C TYR A 602 5.57 -32.26 -2.92
N LYS A 603 4.43 -31.64 -2.62
CA LYS A 603 3.38 -31.35 -3.60
C LYS A 603 2.83 -29.94 -3.36
N ILE A 604 2.90 -29.09 -4.39
CA ILE A 604 2.32 -27.75 -4.38
C ILE A 604 1.00 -27.76 -5.15
N THR A 605 -0.05 -27.21 -4.54
CA THR A 605 -1.38 -27.09 -5.15
C THR A 605 -1.87 -25.64 -5.03
N SER A 606 -1.99 -24.94 -6.17
CA SER A 606 -2.39 -23.52 -6.23
C SER A 606 -3.89 -23.36 -6.51
N ILE A 607 -4.72 -23.57 -5.49
CA ILE A 607 -6.20 -23.55 -5.61
C ILE A 607 -6.89 -22.60 -4.61
N LEU A 608 -6.11 -21.82 -3.85
CA LEU A 608 -6.58 -20.95 -2.77
C LEU A 608 -6.39 -19.46 -3.08
N GLY A 609 -6.57 -19.06 -4.34
CA GLY A 609 -6.31 -17.70 -4.83
C GLY A 609 -4.80 -17.44 -4.91
N SER A 610 -4.32 -16.39 -4.26
CA SER A 610 -2.90 -16.03 -4.23
C SER A 610 -2.03 -16.96 -3.35
N ARG A 611 -2.65 -17.91 -2.62
CA ARG A 611 -1.94 -18.93 -1.82
C ARG A 611 -1.89 -20.26 -2.53
N SER A 612 -0.89 -21.01 -2.12
CA SER A 612 -0.77 -22.42 -2.42
C SER A 612 -0.85 -23.24 -1.13
N MET A 613 -1.27 -24.48 -1.30
CA MET A 613 -1.15 -25.51 -0.29
C MET A 613 0.06 -26.38 -0.65
N ILE A 614 1.00 -26.52 0.28
CA ILE A 614 2.23 -27.28 0.09
C ILE A 614 2.23 -28.43 1.07
N GLU A 615 2.18 -29.65 0.58
CA GLU A 615 2.34 -30.86 1.38
C GLU A 615 3.81 -31.29 1.29
N ILE A 616 4.47 -31.55 2.42
CA ILE A 616 5.86 -32.03 2.46
C ILE A 616 5.98 -33.29 3.31
N TYR A 617 6.82 -34.22 2.87
CA TYR A 617 6.89 -35.58 3.39
C TYR A 617 8.32 -35.92 3.86
N PRO A 618 8.49 -36.50 5.07
CA PRO A 618 9.76 -36.64 5.77
C PRO A 618 10.78 -37.58 5.11
#